data_AF-A0A7S6LZ79-F1
#
_entry.id   AF-A0A7S6LZ79-F1
#
_cell.length_a   1.000
_cell.length_b   1.000
_cell.length_c   1.000
_cell.angle_alpha   90.00
_cell.angle_beta   90.00
_cell.angle_gamma   90.00
#
_symmetry.space_group_name_H-M   'P 1'
#
loop_
_entity.id
_entity.type
_entity.pdbx_description
1 polymer ?
#
loop_
_entity_poly.entity_id
_entity_poly.type
_entity_poly.pdbx_seq_one_letter_code
_entity_poly.pdbx_strand_id
1 'polypeptide(L)' 'MTLKRTIKEFATYLGDRESILDRDYPRVAGQIELLWGYVEFYRYLEKLLITEKGRDRSGFPFEAVLELDKLKEIHERLYP' A
#
# COMPACT_ATOMS: atom_id res chain seq x y z
N MET A 1 0.80 -0.87 -13.32
CA MET A 1 0.77 0.59 -13.48
C MET A 1 1.24 1.16 -12.14
N THR A 2 0.96 2.40 -11.75
CA THR A 2 1.38 2.92 -10.43
C THR A 2 0.16 3.18 -9.56
N LEU A 3 0.25 2.92 -8.25
CA LEU A 3 -0.82 3.14 -7.28
C LEU A 3 -1.31 4.58 -7.33
N LYS A 4 -0.41 5.55 -7.43
CA LYS A 4 -0.74 6.98 -7.57
C LYS A 4 -1.60 7.27 -8.81
N ARG A 5 -1.52 6.47 -9.87
CA ARG A 5 -2.33 6.68 -11.10
C ARG A 5 -3.63 5.90 -11.06
N THR A 6 -3.65 4.75 -10.40
CA THR A 6 -4.80 3.85 -10.39
C THR A 6 -5.81 4.22 -9.29
N ILE A 7 -5.36 4.75 -8.15
CA ILE A 7 -6.21 5.05 -6.99
C ILE A 7 -6.26 6.57 -6.78
N LYS A 8 -7.41 7.18 -7.12
CA LYS A 8 -7.60 8.65 -7.10
C LYS A 8 -7.41 9.25 -5.71
N GLU A 9 -7.93 8.60 -4.69
CA GLU A 9 -7.86 9.02 -3.29
C GLU A 9 -6.41 8.99 -2.78
N PHE A 10 -5.66 7.98 -3.20
CA PHE A 10 -4.23 7.86 -2.85
C PHE A 10 -3.40 8.91 -3.59
N ALA A 11 -3.72 9.18 -4.85
CA ALA A 11 -3.13 10.29 -5.61
C ALA A 11 -3.36 11.64 -4.91
N THR A 12 -4.58 11.85 -4.42
CA THR A 12 -4.96 13.07 -3.70
C THR A 12 -4.19 13.20 -2.38
N TYR A 13 -4.00 12.09 -1.66
CA TYR A 13 -3.19 12.06 -0.43
C TYR A 13 -1.73 12.42 -0.68
N LEU A 14 -1.12 11.86 -1.73
CA LEU A 14 0.29 12.10 -2.05
C LEU A 14 0.54 13.52 -2.59
N GLY A 15 -0.45 14.11 -3.28
CA GLY A 15 -0.29 15.41 -3.94
C GLY A 15 0.88 15.38 -4.92
N ASP A 16 1.85 16.28 -4.75
CA ASP A 16 3.04 16.35 -5.60
C ASP A 16 4.12 15.32 -5.24
N ARG A 17 3.99 14.61 -4.10
CA ARG A 17 4.99 13.63 -3.65
C ARG A 17 4.96 12.35 -4.48
N GLU A 18 6.13 11.75 -4.67
CA GLU A 18 6.22 10.40 -5.23
C GLU A 18 5.81 9.36 -4.18
N SER A 19 5.19 8.26 -4.61
CA SER A 19 4.92 7.12 -3.74
C SER A 19 6.20 6.31 -3.54
N ILE A 20 6.57 6.10 -2.29
CA ILE A 20 7.65 5.20 -1.90
C ILE A 20 7.30 3.76 -2.29
N LEU A 21 6.03 3.37 -2.18
CA LEU A 21 5.57 2.04 -2.61
C LEU A 21 5.72 1.85 -4.13
N ASP A 22 5.38 2.85 -4.94
CA ASP A 22 5.54 2.79 -6.39
C ASP A 22 7.01 2.76 -6.82
N ARG A 23 7.87 3.53 -6.14
CA ARG A 23 9.29 3.68 -6.49
C ARG A 23 10.15 2.53 -6.00
N ASP A 24 10.06 2.22 -4.71
CA ASP A 24 11.00 1.34 -4.02
C ASP A 24 10.43 -0.10 -3.87
N TYR A 25 9.10 -0.24 -3.97
CA TYR A 25 8.40 -1.52 -3.80
C TYR A 25 7.44 -1.86 -4.94
N PRO A 26 7.89 -1.84 -6.22
CA PRO A 26 6.99 -2.02 -7.37
C PRO A 26 6.23 -3.36 -7.38
N ARG A 27 6.77 -4.41 -6.75
CA ARG A 27 6.07 -5.69 -6.57
C ARG A 27 4.90 -5.60 -5.60
N VAL A 28 5.05 -4.83 -4.53
CA VAL A 28 4.00 -4.58 -3.54
C VAL A 28 2.94 -3.69 -4.16
N ALA A 29 3.35 -2.60 -4.81
CA ALA A 29 2.46 -1.72 -5.56
C ALA A 29 1.62 -2.49 -6.60
N GLY A 30 2.25 -3.35 -7.40
CA GLY A 30 1.53 -4.17 -8.39
C GLY A 30 0.51 -5.13 -7.76
N GLN A 31 0.81 -5.70 -6.59
CA GLN A 31 -0.17 -6.56 -5.91
C GLN A 31 -1.28 -5.79 -5.22
N ILE A 32 -0.98 -4.64 -4.64
CA ILE A 32 -2.02 -3.76 -4.10
C ILE A 32 -2.98 -3.34 -5.22
N GLU A 33 -2.45 -2.98 -6.39
CA GLU A 33 -3.26 -2.66 -7.57
C GLU A 33 -4.16 -3.84 -7.99
N LEU A 34 -3.61 -5.05 -8.06
CA LEU A 34 -4.36 -6.24 -8.47
C LEU A 34 -5.48 -6.61 -7.48
N LEU A 35 -5.24 -6.42 -6.17
CA LEU A 35 -6.18 -6.77 -5.11
C LEU A 35 -7.11 -5.63 -4.72
N TRP A 36 -6.96 -4.45 -5.34
CA TRP A 36 -7.73 -3.26 -4.98
C TRP A 36 -9.23 -3.47 -5.19
N GLY A 37 -10.05 -3.14 -4.19
CA GLY A 37 -11.49 -3.38 -4.19
C GLY A 37 -11.94 -4.80 -3.83
N TYR A 38 -11.00 -5.71 -3.56
CA TYR A 38 -11.29 -7.08 -3.10
C TYR A 38 -10.96 -7.26 -1.61
N VAL A 39 -11.58 -8.25 -0.95
CA VAL A 39 -11.33 -8.55 0.47
C VAL A 39 -9.91 -9.10 0.70
N GLU A 40 -9.33 -9.71 -0.33
CA GLU A 40 -7.96 -10.21 -0.36
C GLU A 40 -6.92 -9.12 -0.14
N PHE A 41 -7.25 -7.85 -0.42
CA PHE A 41 -6.40 -6.71 -0.11
C PHE A 41 -6.04 -6.65 1.38
N TYR A 42 -7.01 -6.79 2.28
CA TYR A 42 -6.75 -6.77 3.73
C TYR A 42 -5.81 -7.88 4.16
N ARG A 43 -6.07 -9.10 3.68
CA ARG A 43 -5.23 -10.27 3.99
C ARG A 43 -3.80 -10.06 3.50
N TYR A 44 -3.65 -9.43 2.34
CA TYR A 44 -2.35 -9.10 1.79
C TYR A 44 -1.62 -8.04 2.63
N LEU A 45 -2.30 -6.96 3.02
CA LEU A 45 -1.75 -5.93 3.90
C LEU A 45 -1.34 -6.49 5.27
N GLU A 46 -2.20 -7.27 5.93
CA GLU A 46 -1.88 -7.90 7.21
C GLU A 46 -0.65 -8.80 7.09
N LYS A 47 -0.58 -9.60 6.02
CA LYS A 47 0.58 -10.45 5.77
C LYS A 47 1.85 -9.62 5.58
N LEU A 48 1.79 -8.50 4.85
CA LEU A 48 2.93 -7.61 4.68
C LEU A 48 3.42 -7.10 6.04
N LEU A 49 2.54 -6.53 6.85
CA LEU A 49 2.86 -5.94 8.16
C LEU A 49 3.29 -6.99 9.21
N ILE A 50 2.76 -8.21 9.15
CA ILE A 50 3.15 -9.31 10.05
C ILE A 50 4.50 -9.91 9.66
N THR A 51 4.79 -10.05 8.37
CA THR A 51 6.05 -10.64 7.88
C THR A 51 7.28 -9.84 8.32
N GLU A 52 7.10 -8.54 8.59
CA GLU A 52 8.15 -7.64 9.10
C GLU A 52 8.62 -7.97 10.52
N LYS A 53 7.77 -8.60 11.35
CA LYS A 53 8.14 -8.92 12.74
C LYS A 53 9.05 -10.14 12.89
N GLY A 54 9.21 -10.95 11.84
CA GLY A 54 9.71 -12.33 11.99
C GLY A 54 11.14 -12.62 11.54
N ARG A 55 11.73 -11.86 10.61
CA ARG A 55 13.04 -12.20 10.02
C ARG A 55 13.74 -10.97 9.48
N ASP A 56 14.90 -10.63 10.05
CA ASP A 56 16.17 -10.06 9.49
C ASP A 56 16.17 -9.26 8.16
N ARG A 57 15.02 -8.76 7.74
CA ARG A 57 14.82 -7.82 6.65
C ARG A 57 14.52 -6.52 7.35
N SER A 58 15.36 -5.52 7.12
CA SER A 58 15.02 -4.14 7.43
C SER A 58 13.59 -3.92 6.95
N GLY A 59 12.67 -3.64 7.88
CA GLY A 59 11.25 -3.48 7.57
C GLY A 59 11.01 -2.37 6.55
N PHE A 60 9.76 -2.15 6.19
CA PHE A 60 9.35 -0.97 5.44
C PHE A 60 9.83 0.28 6.20
N PRO A 61 10.42 1.25 5.48
CA PRO A 61 10.69 2.55 6.07
C PRO A 61 9.37 3.18 6.52
N PHE A 62 9.46 4.08 7.48
CA PHE A 62 8.29 4.71 8.10
C PHE A 62 7.34 5.31 7.05
N GLU A 63 7.89 5.92 6.01
CA GLU A 63 7.13 6.51 4.90
C GLU A 63 6.32 5.46 4.12
N ALA A 64 6.87 4.27 3.88
CA ALA A 64 6.14 3.19 3.22
C ALA A 64 5.04 2.62 4.11
N VAL A 65 5.27 2.54 5.42
CA VAL A 65 4.22 2.14 6.38
C VAL A 65 3.07 3.15 6.40
N LEU A 66 3.36 4.46 6.39
CA LEU A 66 2.34 5.50 6.31
C LEU A 66 1.51 5.40 5.02
N GLU A 67 2.15 5.11 3.89
CA GLU A 67 1.42 4.89 2.63
C GLU A 67 0.52 3.65 2.69
N LEU A 68 1.01 2.54 3.26
CA LEU A 68 0.22 1.30 3.43
C LEU A 68 -0.99 1.52 4.36
N ASP A 69 -0.78 2.23 5.47
CA ASP A 69 -1.86 2.56 6.42
C ASP A 69 -2.90 3.48 5.75
N LYS A 70 -2.45 4.47 4.97
CA LYS A 70 -3.37 5.31 4.21
C LYS A 70 -4.17 4.54 3.17
N LEU A 71 -3.54 3.61 2.45
CA LEU A 71 -4.21 2.74 1.49
C LEU A 71 -5.28 1.89 2.18
N LYS A 72 -4.99 1.39 3.39
CA LYS A 72 -5.96 0.67 4.21
C LYS A 72 -7.18 1.55 4.54
N GLU A 73 -6.96 2.74 5.10
CA GLU A 73 -8.05 3.68 5.42
C GLU A 73 -8.90 4.03 4.19
N ILE A 74 -8.26 4.24 3.04
CA ILE A 74 -8.96 4.54 1.79
C ILE A 74 -9.82 3.35 1.37
N HIS A 75 -9.29 2.13 1.42
CA HIS A 75 -10.02 0.93 1.04
C HIS A 75 -11.21 0.68 1.97
N GLU A 76 -11.03 0.80 3.29
CA GLU A 76 -12.11 0.68 4.29
C GLU A 76 -13.26 1.64 4.02
N ARG A 77 -12.93 2.86 3.60
CA ARG A 77 -13.94 3.88 3.29
C ARG A 77 -14.68 3.61 1.97
N LEU A 78 -14.01 3.03 0.98
CA LEU A 78 -14.58 2.78 -0.35
C LEU A 78 -15.31 1.42 -0.44
N TYR A 79 -14.88 0.44 0.35
CA TYR A 79 -15.35 -0.96 0.30
C TYR A 79 -15.62 -1.48 1.73
N PRO A 80 -16.71 -1.04 2.38
CA PRO A 80 -17.08 -1.46 3.73
C PRO A 80 -17.60 -2.90 3.80
#